data_AF-A0A354FNE2-F1
#
_entry.id   AF-A0A354FNE2-F1
#
_cell.length_a   1.000
_cell.length_b   1.000
_cell.length_c   1.000
_cell.angle_alpha   90.00
_cell.angle_beta   90.00
_cell.angle_gamma   90.00
#
_symmetry.space_group_name_H-M   'P 1'
#
loop_
_entity.id
_entity.type
_entity.pdbx_description
1 polymer ?
#
loop_
_entity_poly.entity_id
_entity_poly.type
_entity_poly.pdbx_seq_one_letter_code
_entity_poly.pdbx_strand_id
1 'polypeptide(L)'
;MDGEGNLISAQEFIERLYGELPKLFEDEDKLRELWSDPGTRSSLLQNLEEAGFGVEQLNELRKVIDAEQCDLYDVLAYIRFKVEPLRREQRAENCREFLITQYPDEELQTFLDFVLRQYVSGGVTVLGQDKLPKLLELKYQSTTEGSRKLGGAAFIRDTFRGFQKSLYAAP
;
A
#
# COMPACT_ATOMS: atom_id res chain seq x y z
N MET A 1 19.09 2.03 16.40
CA MET A 1 20.37 1.96 17.15
C MET A 1 21.06 0.69 16.72
N ASP A 2 22.35 0.73 16.47
CA ASP A 2 23.15 -0.51 16.42
C ASP A 2 23.24 -1.12 17.83
N GLY A 3 23.86 -2.29 17.96
CA GLY A 3 24.08 -2.96 19.24
C GLY A 3 24.98 -2.18 20.22
N GLU A 4 25.48 -1.00 19.84
CA GLU A 4 26.44 -0.17 20.59
C GLU A 4 25.90 1.24 20.94
N GLY A 5 24.65 1.56 20.59
CA GLY A 5 24.00 2.82 20.99
C GLY A 5 24.26 4.00 20.06
N ASN A 6 24.87 3.80 18.89
CA ASN A 6 25.03 4.84 17.88
C ASN A 6 23.78 4.97 17.02
N LEU A 7 23.49 6.21 16.62
CA LEU A 7 22.51 6.48 15.58
C LEU A 7 23.08 5.99 14.25
N ILE A 8 22.49 4.92 13.70
CA ILE A 8 22.83 4.45 12.35
C ILE A 8 22.57 5.57 11.34
N SER A 9 23.48 5.74 10.38
CA SER A 9 23.27 6.70 9.30
C SER A 9 22.17 6.22 8.35
N ALA A 10 21.58 7.13 7.57
CA ALA A 10 20.56 6.73 6.59
C ALA A 10 21.14 5.80 5.50
N GLN A 11 22.40 6.01 5.12
CA GLN A 11 23.10 5.13 4.18
C GLN A 11 23.28 3.72 4.76
N GLU A 12 23.71 3.61 6.01
CA GLU A 12 23.87 2.31 6.68
C GLU A 12 22.52 1.60 6.85
N PHE A 13 21.44 2.34 7.13
CA PHE A 13 20.09 1.77 7.15
C PHE A 13 19.67 1.22 5.79
N ILE A 14 19.94 1.94 4.69
CA ILE A 14 19.69 1.47 3.32
C ILE A 14 20.48 0.20 3.02
N GLU A 15 21.78 0.17 3.35
CA GLU A 15 22.65 -0.98 3.11
C GLU A 15 22.16 -2.23 3.87
N ARG A 16 21.78 -2.06 5.15
CA ARG A 16 21.18 -3.14 5.95
C ARG A 16 19.85 -3.61 5.37
N LEU A 17 18.96 -2.69 5.01
CA LEU A 17 17.66 -3.02 4.42
C LEU A 17 17.87 -3.80 3.11
N TYR A 18 18.76 -3.31 2.23
CA TYR A 18 19.10 -3.97 0.97
C TYR A 18 19.55 -5.42 1.16
N GLY A 19 20.32 -5.70 2.21
CA GLY A 19 20.76 -7.06 2.56
C GLY A 19 19.65 -7.98 3.09
N GLU A 20 18.60 -7.42 3.68
CA GLU A 20 17.49 -8.17 4.28
C GLU A 20 16.35 -8.46 3.30
N LEU A 21 16.07 -7.55 2.35
CA LEU A 21 14.98 -7.71 1.38
C LEU A 21 14.99 -9.04 0.58
N PRO A 22 16.14 -9.58 0.12
CA PRO A 22 16.18 -10.87 -0.59
C PRO A 22 15.64 -12.06 0.21
N LYS A 23 15.55 -11.97 1.54
CA LYS A 23 14.96 -13.02 2.39
C LYS A 23 13.44 -12.99 2.41
N LEU A 24 12.84 -11.87 1.99
CA LEU A 24 11.39 -11.63 2.02
C LEU A 24 10.75 -11.81 0.64
N PHE A 25 11.45 -11.41 -0.41
CA PHE A 25 11.02 -11.55 -1.81
C PHE A 25 12.24 -11.56 -2.75
N GLU A 26 12.16 -12.38 -3.80
CA GLU A 26 13.29 -12.60 -4.71
C GLU A 26 13.38 -11.55 -5.82
N ASP A 27 12.24 -11.07 -6.31
CA ASP A 27 12.09 -10.13 -7.40
C ASP A 27 10.93 -9.14 -7.17
N GLU A 28 10.77 -8.19 -8.11
CA GLU A 28 9.73 -7.17 -8.05
C GLU A 28 8.32 -7.76 -8.20
N ASP A 29 8.18 -8.82 -9.00
CA ASP A 29 6.89 -9.49 -9.20
C ASP A 29 6.41 -10.13 -7.90
N LYS A 30 7.31 -10.76 -7.14
CA LYS A 30 6.99 -11.31 -5.83
C LYS A 30 6.68 -10.23 -4.80
N LEU A 31 7.43 -9.13 -4.81
CA LEU A 31 7.10 -7.95 -3.99
C LEU A 31 5.69 -7.45 -4.33
N ARG A 32 5.34 -7.32 -5.62
CA ARG A 32 4.03 -6.86 -6.09
C ARG A 32 2.92 -7.81 -5.66
N GLU A 33 3.12 -9.12 -5.79
CA GLU A 33 2.17 -10.14 -5.34
C GLU A 33 1.87 -10.01 -3.84
N LEU A 34 2.91 -9.93 -3.01
CA LEU A 34 2.79 -9.79 -1.56
C LEU A 34 2.17 -8.45 -1.15
N TRP A 35 2.51 -7.37 -1.85
CA TRP A 35 2.09 -6.02 -1.47
C TRP A 35 0.67 -5.66 -1.90
N SER A 36 0.23 -6.21 -3.02
CA SER A 36 -1.08 -5.90 -3.61
C SER A 36 -2.25 -6.49 -2.84
N ASP A 37 -2.00 -7.51 -2.01
CA ASP A 37 -3.00 -8.09 -1.12
C ASP A 37 -2.81 -7.55 0.30
N PRO A 38 -3.85 -6.99 0.94
CA PRO A 38 -3.72 -6.37 2.25
C PRO A 38 -3.31 -7.35 3.36
N GLY A 39 -3.64 -8.64 3.23
CA GLY A 39 -3.26 -9.65 4.21
C GLY A 39 -1.76 -9.97 4.14
N THR A 40 -1.27 -10.30 2.94
CA THR A 40 0.16 -10.59 2.75
C THR A 40 1.02 -9.34 2.92
N ARG A 41 0.50 -8.15 2.59
CA ARG A 41 1.20 -6.88 2.87
C ARG A 41 1.41 -6.68 4.35
N SER A 42 0.39 -6.92 5.18
CA SER A 42 0.54 -6.83 6.64
C SER A 42 1.59 -7.81 7.16
N SER A 43 1.60 -9.05 6.66
CA SER A 43 2.65 -10.03 7.03
C SER A 43 4.05 -9.60 6.58
N LEU A 44 4.18 -9.02 5.38
CA LEU A 44 5.46 -8.50 4.90
C LEU A 44 5.96 -7.34 5.77
N LEU A 45 5.08 -6.40 6.14
CA LEU A 45 5.41 -5.30 7.04
C LEU A 45 5.82 -5.79 8.43
N GLN A 46 5.15 -6.82 8.95
CA GLN A 46 5.52 -7.45 10.21
C GLN A 46 6.91 -8.10 10.13
N ASN A 47 7.20 -8.85 9.07
CA ASN A 47 8.51 -9.48 8.89
C ASN A 47 9.64 -8.42 8.76
N LEU A 48 9.35 -7.29 8.11
CA LEU A 48 10.28 -6.15 8.05
C LEU A 48 10.50 -5.55 9.45
N GLU A 49 9.43 -5.38 10.24
CA GLU A 49 9.52 -4.89 11.61
C GLU A 49 10.33 -5.81 12.51
N GLU A 50 10.12 -7.12 12.43
CA GLU A 50 10.89 -8.14 13.16
C GLU A 50 12.38 -8.13 12.77
N ALA A 51 12.71 -7.77 11.52
CA ALA A 51 14.07 -7.56 11.05
C ALA A 51 14.66 -6.17 11.43
N GLY A 52 13.89 -5.31 12.11
CA GLY A 52 14.31 -3.98 12.57
C GLY A 52 13.96 -2.83 11.63
N PHE A 53 13.11 -3.06 10.63
CA PHE A 53 12.66 -2.09 9.62
C PHE A 53 11.15 -1.84 9.74
N GLY A 54 10.72 -1.35 10.90
CA GLY A 54 9.33 -1.00 11.12
C GLY A 54 8.84 0.14 10.22
N VAL A 55 7.52 0.30 10.16
CA VAL A 55 6.86 1.31 9.31
C VAL A 55 7.36 2.72 9.60
N GLU A 56 7.66 3.07 10.85
CA GLU A 56 8.20 4.38 11.20
C GLU A 56 9.59 4.60 10.58
N GLN A 57 10.49 3.62 10.69
CA GLN A 57 11.83 3.70 10.11
C GLN A 57 11.81 3.75 8.59
N LEU A 58 10.91 2.97 7.96
CA LEU A 58 10.70 3.01 6.51
C LEU A 58 10.15 4.38 6.06
N ASN A 59 9.30 5.02 6.86
CA ASN A 59 8.80 6.37 6.58
C ASN A 59 9.88 7.44 6.72
N GLU A 60 10.80 7.32 7.69
CA GLU A 60 11.95 8.22 7.77
C GLU A 60 12.89 8.04 6.58
N LEU A 61 13.16 6.79 6.18
CA LEU A 61 13.94 6.52 4.97
C LEU A 61 13.29 7.14 3.72
N ARG A 62 11.97 7.02 3.58
CA ARG A 62 11.20 7.61 2.49
C ARG A 62 11.44 9.12 2.35
N LYS A 63 11.62 9.84 3.46
CA LYS A 63 11.98 11.27 3.45
C LYS A 63 13.42 11.52 3.00
N VAL A 64 14.35 10.69 3.47
CA VAL A 64 15.77 10.81 3.10
C VAL A 64 15.99 10.71 1.59
N ILE A 65 15.19 9.88 0.91
CA ILE A 65 15.29 9.67 -0.54
C ILE A 65 14.32 10.55 -1.36
N ASP A 66 13.72 11.59 -0.76
CA ASP A 66 12.77 12.52 -1.41
C ASP A 66 11.56 11.81 -2.07
N ALA A 67 11.05 10.77 -1.39
CA ALA A 67 9.96 9.91 -1.86
C ALA A 67 8.71 9.98 -0.98
N GLU A 68 8.49 11.05 -0.21
CA GLU A 68 7.36 11.19 0.74
C GLU A 68 5.99 11.00 0.10
N GLN A 69 5.89 11.32 -1.20
CA GLN A 69 4.66 11.15 -1.96
C GLN A 69 4.49 9.76 -2.58
N CYS A 70 5.47 8.89 -2.44
CA CYS A 70 5.46 7.52 -2.97
C CYS A 70 4.93 6.51 -1.94
N ASP A 71 4.46 5.36 -2.41
CA ASP A 71 4.10 4.24 -1.53
C ASP A 71 5.37 3.60 -0.93
N LEU A 72 5.24 2.90 0.19
CA LEU A 72 6.36 2.10 0.70
C LEU A 72 6.71 0.95 -0.26
N TYR A 73 5.76 0.47 -1.06
CA TYR A 73 6.05 -0.41 -2.19
C TYR A 73 7.14 0.17 -3.11
N ASP A 74 6.96 1.41 -3.54
CA ASP A 74 7.88 2.09 -4.45
C ASP A 74 9.26 2.27 -3.82
N VAL A 75 9.31 2.59 -2.53
CA VAL A 75 10.55 2.71 -1.76
C VAL A 75 11.30 1.38 -1.73
N LEU A 76 10.60 0.28 -1.42
CA LEU A 76 11.20 -1.06 -1.38
C LEU A 76 11.68 -1.50 -2.78
N ALA A 77 10.89 -1.24 -3.82
CA ALA A 77 11.23 -1.56 -5.20
C ALA A 77 12.44 -0.75 -5.69
N TYR A 78 12.50 0.54 -5.36
CA TYR A 78 13.65 1.40 -5.66
C TYR A 78 14.93 0.91 -5.00
N ILE A 79 14.88 0.63 -3.69
CA ILE A 79 16.06 0.17 -2.95
C ILE A 79 16.58 -1.15 -3.53
N ARG A 80 15.70 -2.11 -3.77
CA ARG A 80 16.11 -3.46 -4.15
C ARG A 80 16.39 -3.64 -5.63
N PHE A 81 15.61 -2.99 -6.48
CA PHE A 81 15.57 -3.23 -7.93
C PHE A 81 15.86 -1.98 -8.76
N LYS A 82 16.05 -0.81 -8.13
CA LYS A 82 16.30 0.49 -8.80
C LYS A 82 15.17 0.90 -9.74
N VAL A 83 13.94 0.48 -9.44
CA VAL A 83 12.73 0.92 -10.15
C VAL A 83 12.43 2.35 -9.73
N GLU A 84 12.15 3.21 -10.71
CA GLU A 84 11.79 4.62 -10.44
C GLU A 84 10.50 4.68 -9.61
N PRO A 85 10.50 5.35 -8.44
CA PRO A 85 9.32 5.45 -7.59
C PRO A 85 8.14 6.16 -8.27
N LEU A 86 6.94 5.59 -8.18
CA LEU A 86 5.71 6.30 -8.55
C LEU A 86 5.12 7.04 -7.35
N ARG A 87 4.63 8.26 -7.61
CA ARG A 87 3.81 8.99 -6.64
C ARG A 87 2.47 8.27 -6.45
N ARG A 88 1.93 8.33 -5.23
CA ARG A 88 0.60 7.79 -4.90
C ARG A 88 -0.50 8.37 -5.79
N GLU A 89 -0.39 9.65 -6.17
CA GLU A 89 -1.29 10.31 -7.14
C GLU A 89 -1.26 9.60 -8.49
N GLN A 90 -0.07 9.34 -9.03
CA GLN A 90 0.10 8.63 -10.30
C GLN A 90 -0.45 7.21 -10.23
N ARG A 91 -0.21 6.49 -9.12
CA ARG A 91 -0.79 5.15 -8.91
C ARG A 91 -2.31 5.20 -8.91
N ALA A 92 -2.88 6.17 -8.21
CA ALA A 92 -4.32 6.34 -8.14
C ALA A 92 -4.93 6.69 -9.52
N GLU A 93 -4.26 7.54 -10.31
CA GLU A 93 -4.70 7.86 -11.67
C GLU A 93 -4.66 6.63 -12.59
N ASN A 94 -3.53 5.91 -12.64
CA ASN A 94 -3.41 4.70 -13.45
C ASN A 94 -4.47 3.66 -13.06
N CYS A 95 -4.72 3.50 -11.75
CA CYS A 95 -5.72 2.56 -11.24
C CYS A 95 -7.15 2.90 -11.70
N ARG A 96 -7.52 4.18 -11.79
CA ARG A 96 -8.88 4.60 -12.20
C ARG A 96 -9.25 4.09 -13.58
N GLU A 97 -8.31 4.08 -14.52
CA GLU A 97 -8.54 3.58 -15.87
C GLU A 97 -8.95 2.10 -15.85
N PHE A 98 -8.29 1.30 -15.02
CA PHE A 98 -8.67 -0.10 -14.80
C PHE A 98 -10.04 -0.24 -14.13
N LEU A 99 -10.33 0.57 -13.11
CA LEU A 99 -11.59 0.49 -12.37
C LEU A 99 -12.82 0.70 -13.26
N ILE A 100 -12.76 1.65 -14.19
CA ILE A 100 -13.85 1.94 -15.13
C ILE A 100 -14.20 0.71 -15.97
N THR A 101 -13.19 -0.08 -16.38
CA THR A 101 -13.41 -1.29 -17.20
C THR A 101 -13.91 -2.49 -16.38
N GLN A 102 -13.44 -2.64 -15.13
CA GLN A 102 -13.71 -3.83 -14.32
C GLN A 102 -15.01 -3.73 -13.51
N TYR A 103 -15.42 -2.53 -13.14
CA TYR A 103 -16.55 -2.29 -12.25
C TYR A 103 -17.55 -1.33 -12.89
N PRO A 104 -18.55 -1.79 -13.67
CA PRO A 104 -19.47 -0.91 -14.39
C PRO A 104 -20.50 -0.20 -13.48
N ASP A 105 -20.62 -0.60 -12.21
CA ASP A 105 -21.54 0.02 -11.25
C ASP A 105 -21.02 1.39 -10.76
N GLU A 106 -21.81 2.44 -10.98
CA GLU A 106 -21.41 3.84 -10.71
C GLU A 106 -21.21 4.12 -9.21
N GLU A 107 -22.03 3.52 -8.34
CA GLU A 107 -21.91 3.68 -6.89
C GLU A 107 -20.62 3.02 -6.38
N LEU A 108 -20.30 1.84 -6.91
CA LEU A 108 -19.05 1.14 -6.63
C LEU A 108 -17.83 1.92 -7.13
N GLN A 109 -17.85 2.43 -8.37
CA GLN A 109 -16.77 3.28 -8.87
C GLN A 109 -16.57 4.52 -7.99
N THR A 110 -17.67 5.16 -7.59
CA THR A 110 -17.64 6.34 -6.71
C THR A 110 -17.03 6.02 -5.35
N PHE A 111 -17.30 4.83 -4.81
CA PHE A 111 -16.67 4.38 -3.56
C PHE A 111 -15.18 4.08 -3.74
N LEU A 112 -14.80 3.35 -4.79
CA LEU A 112 -13.38 3.03 -5.05
C LEU A 112 -12.56 4.27 -5.36
N ASP A 113 -13.12 5.24 -6.08
CA ASP A 113 -12.53 6.57 -6.31
C ASP A 113 -12.29 7.30 -4.98
N PHE A 114 -13.27 7.26 -4.08
CA PHE A 114 -13.12 7.82 -2.74
C PHE A 114 -11.99 7.13 -1.97
N VAL A 115 -11.88 5.80 -2.02
CA VAL A 115 -10.78 5.05 -1.40
C VAL A 115 -9.43 5.47 -1.98
N LEU A 116 -9.31 5.62 -3.30
CA LEU A 116 -8.08 6.09 -3.94
C LEU A 116 -7.68 7.49 -3.46
N ARG A 117 -8.63 8.42 -3.28
CA ARG A 117 -8.34 9.74 -2.70
C ARG A 117 -7.85 9.65 -1.25
N GLN A 118 -8.45 8.77 -0.44
CA GLN A 118 -7.98 8.52 0.92
C GLN A 118 -6.57 7.93 0.92
N TYR A 119 -6.26 7.03 0.00
CA TYR A 119 -4.92 6.46 -0.20
C TYR A 119 -3.87 7.51 -0.59
N VAL A 120 -4.19 8.40 -1.53
CA VAL A 120 -3.31 9.50 -1.94
C VAL A 120 -2.89 10.36 -0.73
N SER A 121 -3.82 10.64 0.18
CA SER A 121 -3.54 11.42 1.39
C SER A 121 -2.90 10.58 2.50
N GLY A 122 -3.59 9.53 2.95
CA GLY A 122 -3.24 8.72 4.13
C GLY A 122 -2.27 7.56 3.90
N GLY A 123 -1.99 7.23 2.64
CA GLY A 123 -1.04 6.19 2.26
C GLY A 123 -1.61 4.78 2.38
N VAL A 124 -0.71 3.80 2.28
CA VAL A 124 -1.05 2.38 2.16
C VAL A 124 -1.82 1.82 3.37
N THR A 125 -1.70 2.45 4.54
CA THR A 125 -2.39 2.02 5.77
C THR A 125 -3.92 2.14 5.66
N VAL A 126 -4.41 3.04 4.82
CA VAL A 126 -5.84 3.21 4.49
C VAL A 126 -6.40 1.96 3.78
N LEU A 127 -5.55 1.20 3.10
CA LEU A 127 -5.93 0.05 2.29
C LEU A 127 -5.98 -1.27 3.09
N GLY A 128 -5.77 -1.24 4.41
CA GLY A 128 -5.92 -2.41 5.27
C GLY A 128 -7.37 -2.93 5.29
N GLN A 129 -7.56 -4.25 5.38
CA GLN A 129 -8.92 -4.83 5.41
C GLN A 129 -9.73 -4.32 6.61
N ASP A 130 -9.06 -4.06 7.74
CA ASP A 130 -9.64 -3.48 8.95
C ASP A 130 -10.15 -2.05 8.75
N LYS A 131 -9.74 -1.36 7.68
CA LYS A 131 -10.16 0.02 7.39
C LYS A 131 -11.48 0.12 6.64
N LEU A 132 -11.94 -0.96 6.00
CA LEU A 132 -13.17 -0.93 5.20
C LEU A 132 -14.39 -0.42 5.97
N PRO A 133 -14.68 -0.87 7.22
CA PRO A 133 -15.81 -0.33 7.98
C PRO A 133 -15.72 1.19 8.18
N LYS A 134 -14.53 1.71 8.50
CA LYS A 134 -14.32 3.15 8.70
C LYS A 134 -14.48 3.95 7.41
N LEU A 135 -14.04 3.40 6.27
CA LEU A 135 -14.21 4.01 4.95
C LEU A 135 -15.68 4.06 4.54
N LEU A 136 -16.44 2.98 4.79
CA LEU A 136 -17.88 2.94 4.56
C LEU A 136 -18.60 3.95 5.45
N GLU A 137 -18.25 4.01 6.74
CA GLU A 137 -18.80 5.00 7.68
C GLU A 137 -18.51 6.43 7.23
N LEU A 138 -17.28 6.71 6.77
CA LEU A 138 -16.88 8.05 6.33
C LEU A 138 -17.61 8.50 5.05
N LYS A 139 -17.87 7.57 4.11
CA LYS A 139 -18.56 7.88 2.84
C LYS A 139 -20.08 7.89 2.98
N TYR A 140 -20.65 6.97 3.75
CA TYR A 140 -22.10 6.70 3.79
C TYR A 140 -22.77 7.01 5.12
N GLN A 141 -22.00 7.42 6.15
CA GLN A 141 -22.51 7.66 7.52
C GLN A 141 -23.12 6.41 8.17
N SER A 142 -22.85 5.23 7.60
CA SER A 142 -23.28 3.93 8.11
C SER A 142 -22.57 2.82 7.35
N THR A 143 -21.90 1.93 8.10
CA THR A 143 -21.29 0.71 7.55
C THR A 143 -22.33 -0.22 6.92
N THR A 144 -23.50 -0.36 7.54
CA THR A 144 -24.59 -1.25 7.07
C THR A 144 -25.19 -0.73 5.77
N GLU A 145 -25.58 0.55 5.72
CA GLU A 145 -26.18 1.11 4.50
C GLU A 145 -25.17 1.22 3.36
N GLY A 146 -23.92 1.59 3.66
CA GLY A 146 -22.84 1.60 2.67
C GLY A 146 -22.64 0.21 2.05
N SER A 147 -22.55 -0.83 2.89
CA SER A 147 -22.43 -2.21 2.41
C SER A 147 -23.63 -2.61 1.55
N ARG A 148 -24.86 -2.27 1.95
CA ARG A 148 -26.09 -2.60 1.21
C ARG A 148 -26.12 -1.93 -0.17
N LYS A 149 -25.72 -0.66 -0.26
CA LYS A 149 -25.62 0.09 -1.52
C LYS A 149 -24.59 -0.50 -2.47
N LEU A 150 -23.51 -1.04 -1.92
CA LEU A 150 -22.36 -1.56 -2.67
C LEU A 150 -22.45 -3.06 -2.97
N GLY A 151 -23.64 -3.66 -2.98
CA GLY A 151 -23.80 -5.08 -3.33
C GLY A 151 -23.66 -6.07 -2.16
N GLY A 152 -23.60 -5.58 -0.92
CA GLY A 152 -23.56 -6.37 0.31
C GLY A 152 -22.15 -6.52 0.91
N ALA A 153 -22.09 -6.83 2.20
CA ALA A 153 -20.84 -6.82 2.98
C ALA A 153 -19.75 -7.76 2.44
N ALA A 154 -20.13 -8.97 1.98
CA ALA A 154 -19.17 -9.92 1.42
C ALA A 154 -18.59 -9.41 0.09
N PHE A 155 -19.46 -8.94 -0.80
CA PHE A 155 -19.05 -8.42 -2.11
C PHE A 155 -18.14 -7.20 -1.96
N ILE A 156 -18.50 -6.21 -1.15
CA ILE A 156 -17.67 -5.02 -1.01
C ILE A 156 -16.32 -5.31 -0.35
N ARG A 157 -16.26 -6.27 0.58
CA ARG A 157 -14.98 -6.73 1.16
C ARG A 157 -14.08 -7.35 0.08
N ASP A 158 -14.64 -8.24 -0.73
CA ASP A 158 -13.88 -8.94 -1.76
C ASP A 158 -13.45 -7.98 -2.89
N THR A 159 -14.31 -7.04 -3.27
CA THR A 159 -13.95 -5.95 -4.20
C THR A 159 -12.88 -5.03 -3.62
N PHE A 160 -13.01 -4.59 -2.36
CA PHE A 160 -12.03 -3.74 -1.68
C PHE A 160 -10.65 -4.40 -1.58
N ARG A 161 -10.61 -5.72 -1.40
CA ARG A 161 -9.37 -6.49 -1.44
C ARG A 161 -8.84 -6.64 -2.86
N GLY A 162 -9.71 -6.99 -3.81
CA GLY A 162 -9.35 -7.33 -5.18
C GLY A 162 -8.82 -6.15 -6.00
N PHE A 163 -9.45 -4.97 -5.88
CA PHE A 163 -9.07 -3.81 -6.68
C PHE A 163 -7.65 -3.32 -6.38
N GLN A 164 -7.11 -3.60 -5.19
CA GLN A 164 -5.75 -3.15 -4.83
C GLN A 164 -4.68 -3.73 -5.77
N LYS A 165 -4.94 -4.87 -6.43
CA LYS A 165 -4.07 -5.40 -7.47
C LYS A 165 -3.90 -4.44 -8.65
N SER A 166 -4.94 -3.71 -9.05
CA SER A 166 -4.83 -2.72 -10.13
C SER A 166 -4.09 -1.46 -9.71
N LEU A 167 -3.92 -1.19 -8.41
CA LEU A 167 -3.11 -0.07 -7.91
C LEU A 167 -1.60 -0.28 -8.12
N TYR A 168 -1.17 -1.54 -8.19
CA TYR A 168 0.23 -1.94 -8.34
C TYR A 168 0.52 -2.66 -9.66
N ALA A 169 -0.45 -2.74 -10.56
CA ALA A 169 -0.22 -3.23 -11.91
C ALA A 169 0.88 -2.40 -12.60
N ALA A 170 1.72 -3.06 -13.39
CA ALA A 170 2.70 -2.36 -14.22
C ALA A 170 1.95 -1.41 -15.17
N PRO A 171 2.44 -0.18 -15.36
CA PRO A 171 1.88 0.76 -16.33
C PRO A 171 1.94 0.23 -17.76
#